data_AF-A0A951XKN5-F1
#
_entry.id   AF-A0A951XKN5-F1
#
_cell.length_a   1.000
_cell.length_b   1.000
_cell.length_c   1.000
_cell.angle_alpha   90.00
_cell.angle_beta   90.00
_cell.angle_gamma   90.00
#
_symmetry.space_group_name_H-M   'P 1'
#
loop_
_entity.id
_entity.type
_entity.pdbx_description
1 polymer ?
#
loop_
_entity_poly.entity_id
_entity_poly.type
_entity_poly.pdbx_seq_one_letter_code
_entity_poly.pdbx_strand_id
1 'polypeptide(L)'
;MAWGIAVCRDLTAPLFTEAELSEIDDVLRRHGMALCQRWLDTHDHVSNWRCVMNAGVAVTAAVLNDSESMAQTAAEFRRNADFFQPDGSFGESLQYGNYAASALVLTREALVRRQPALAAELPLAPWIGKVRNDAAALLHTQPLAGWSGATRARSVNFGDSAAIYRPSADVLLYIAARGREHHPREAGLARSLFDRLYTPEPHQGPHDRASFGFVNDFGFLTPLLLPHAASALSPAEAGLGNIVATDAGDVIARDSWPGRTTLAVRTGGAPLRSIAHLHGDLLSGILTHRAEGLLVDAGHSCYRNHDRELDRATANHSTCTFAAQNTTGAWQQIGQRLPAQRRINRATGGNQPPVPSLGRLLLAAEVGEFRAVVAEASAAYGEPLQEFRRCWIMGGSQTVFVVDRIVSAAPVRATWHWLLNNREAALELKLFPPDRLVARRNGVGLKLFHSGGGQLQSPMHSRVHDAYHPLPGGPGEGASGSGALVRWTEAEAKCERTIVHAICLDEAGAIAGWHYHADAAGFALDAPARARDWRIAFDAAAQRIELRETVGGASAVLAVDAAGDWSLG
;
A
#
# COMPACT_ATOMS: atom_id res chain seq x y z
N MET A 1 24.36 -6.24 8.54
CA MET A 1 25.70 -6.72 8.95
C MET A 1 25.80 -6.83 10.48
N ALA A 2 25.68 -5.73 11.23
CA ALA A 2 25.82 -5.70 12.70
C ALA A 2 25.00 -6.78 13.45
N TRP A 3 23.66 -6.78 13.31
CA TRP A 3 22.82 -7.77 14.00
C TRP A 3 23.11 -9.21 13.60
N GLY A 4 23.64 -9.45 12.39
CA GLY A 4 23.86 -10.81 11.87
C GLY A 4 25.08 -11.42 12.54
N ILE A 5 26.16 -10.65 12.61
CA ILE A 5 27.38 -11.01 13.35
C ILE A 5 27.04 -11.18 14.84
N ALA A 6 26.24 -10.28 15.43
CA ALA A 6 25.86 -10.36 16.83
C ALA A 6 25.04 -11.63 17.13
N VAL A 7 24.08 -11.98 16.29
CA VAL A 7 23.29 -13.22 16.44
C VAL A 7 24.19 -14.46 16.28
N CYS A 8 25.11 -14.50 15.30
CA CYS A 8 26.06 -15.60 15.18
C CYS A 8 26.96 -15.73 16.42
N ARG A 9 27.55 -14.62 16.87
CA ARG A 9 28.36 -14.55 18.10
C ARG A 9 27.58 -15.14 19.27
N ASP A 10 26.31 -14.78 19.41
CA ASP A 10 25.46 -15.18 20.52
C ASP A 10 25.04 -16.66 20.49
N LEU A 11 24.59 -17.15 19.34
CA LEU A 11 24.03 -18.50 19.20
C LEU A 11 25.12 -19.57 19.02
N THR A 12 26.29 -19.20 18.51
CA THR A 12 27.35 -20.15 18.17
C THR A 12 28.69 -19.84 18.85
N ALA A 13 28.67 -19.11 19.97
CA ALA A 13 29.88 -18.78 20.73
C ALA A 13 30.82 -19.97 20.98
N PRO A 14 30.34 -21.18 21.34
CA PRO A 14 31.21 -22.33 21.59
C PRO A 14 31.98 -22.85 20.36
N LEU A 15 31.64 -22.40 19.14
CA LEU A 15 32.35 -22.78 17.91
C LEU A 15 33.61 -21.95 17.66
N PHE A 16 33.79 -20.84 18.37
CA PHE A 16 34.90 -19.91 18.20
C PHE A 16 35.91 -20.03 19.33
N THR A 17 37.17 -19.79 19.01
CA THR A 17 38.24 -19.59 20.00
C THR A 17 38.04 -18.26 20.73
N GLU A 18 38.69 -18.09 21.89
CA GLU A 18 38.65 -16.83 22.63
C GLU A 18 39.20 -15.64 21.81
N ALA A 19 40.22 -15.87 20.98
CA ALA A 19 40.80 -14.86 20.12
C ALA A 19 39.80 -14.42 19.03
N GLU A 20 39.11 -15.36 18.39
CA GLU A 20 38.07 -15.08 17.39
C GLU A 20 36.87 -14.35 18.03
N LEU A 21 36.45 -14.75 19.24
CA LEU A 21 35.39 -14.06 19.98
C LEU A 21 35.80 -12.62 20.32
N SER A 22 37.04 -12.40 20.73
CA SER A 22 37.57 -11.05 21.00
C SER A 22 37.56 -10.18 19.74
N GLU A 23 37.98 -10.73 18.59
CA GLU A 23 37.92 -10.04 17.31
C GLU A 23 36.48 -9.71 16.90
N ILE A 24 35.57 -10.67 17.03
CA ILE A 24 34.14 -10.47 16.74
C ILE A 24 33.56 -9.37 17.64
N ASP A 25 33.84 -9.40 18.95
CA ASP A 25 33.36 -8.42 19.90
C ASP A 25 33.93 -7.01 19.60
N ASP A 26 35.20 -6.90 19.20
CA ASP A 26 35.80 -5.65 18.78
C ASP A 26 35.16 -5.10 17.48
N VAL A 27 34.95 -5.94 16.48
CA VAL A 27 34.25 -5.56 15.24
C VAL A 27 32.82 -5.09 15.53
N LEU A 28 32.11 -5.79 16.40
CA LEU A 28 30.77 -5.43 16.85
C LEU A 28 30.76 -4.05 17.53
N ARG A 29 31.70 -3.76 18.43
CA ARG A 29 31.81 -2.44 19.07
C ARG A 29 32.13 -1.33 18.06
N ARG A 30 33.21 -1.50 17.28
CA ARG A 30 33.76 -0.43 16.42
C ARG A 30 32.94 -0.18 15.15
N HIS A 31 32.34 -1.22 14.58
CA HIS A 31 31.67 -1.15 13.28
C HIS A 31 30.17 -1.40 13.37
N GLY A 32 29.72 -2.30 14.25
CA GLY A 32 28.29 -2.54 14.45
C GLY A 32 27.63 -1.40 15.22
N MET A 33 27.98 -1.28 16.49
CA MET A 33 27.35 -0.36 17.44
C MET A 33 27.71 1.10 17.13
N ALA A 34 29.01 1.42 17.03
CA ALA A 34 29.45 2.81 16.90
C ALA A 34 29.00 3.50 15.60
N LEU A 35 28.92 2.78 14.48
CA LEU A 35 28.46 3.38 13.21
C LEU A 35 26.95 3.61 13.21
N CYS A 36 26.16 2.65 13.70
CA CYS A 36 24.73 2.83 13.85
C CYS A 36 24.38 3.95 14.83
N GLN A 37 25.09 4.03 15.97
CA GLN A 37 24.90 5.10 16.95
C GLN A 37 25.23 6.48 16.35
N ARG A 38 26.39 6.60 15.68
CA ARG A 38 26.77 7.84 14.99
C ARG A 38 25.71 8.29 13.99
N TRP A 39 25.10 7.34 13.27
CA TRP A 39 24.01 7.67 12.35
C TRP A 39 22.80 8.23 13.10
N LEU A 40 22.37 7.59 14.20
CA LEU A 40 21.24 8.01 15.02
C LEU A 40 21.43 9.40 15.64
N ASP A 41 22.67 9.73 16.02
CA ASP A 41 23.03 11.03 16.62
C ASP A 41 23.07 12.15 15.58
N THR A 42 23.47 11.83 14.34
CA THR A 42 23.65 12.82 13.27
C THR A 42 22.36 13.14 12.53
N HIS A 43 21.46 12.17 12.38
CA HIS A 43 20.24 12.30 11.58
C HIS A 43 19.00 12.47 12.45
N ASP A 44 18.09 13.36 12.03
CA ASP A 44 16.86 13.69 12.74
C ASP A 44 15.59 13.26 11.99
N HIS A 45 15.67 12.62 10.82
CA HIS A 45 14.48 12.25 10.07
C HIS A 45 13.78 11.02 10.67
N VAL A 46 12.45 11.04 10.65
CA VAL A 46 11.60 9.93 11.09
C VAL A 46 11.33 8.99 9.91
N SER A 47 12.04 7.86 9.86
CA SER A 47 11.89 6.84 8.81
C SER A 47 12.09 5.42 9.31
N ASN A 48 11.69 4.43 8.50
CA ASN A 48 11.99 3.01 8.75
C ASN A 48 13.47 2.76 9.06
N TRP A 49 14.39 3.50 8.41
CA TRP A 49 15.82 3.25 8.52
C TRP A 49 16.36 3.56 9.92
N ARG A 50 15.73 4.50 10.63
CA ARG A 50 16.03 4.76 12.04
C ARG A 50 15.71 3.57 12.94
N CYS A 51 14.65 2.80 12.64
CA CYS A 51 14.37 1.53 13.31
C CYS A 51 15.51 0.52 13.08
N VAL A 52 15.99 0.42 11.84
CA VAL A 52 17.08 -0.48 11.45
C VAL A 52 18.38 -0.11 12.17
N MET A 53 18.72 1.18 12.23
CA MET A 53 19.91 1.64 12.95
C MET A 53 19.81 1.38 14.45
N ASN A 54 18.63 1.59 15.06
CA ASN A 54 18.41 1.26 16.47
C ASN A 54 18.60 -0.23 16.74
N ALA A 55 18.08 -1.11 15.88
CA ALA A 55 18.27 -2.54 16.00
C ALA A 55 19.75 -2.96 15.87
N GLY A 56 20.52 -2.27 15.02
CA GLY A 56 21.96 -2.48 14.90
C GLY A 56 22.72 -2.21 16.21
N VAL A 57 22.36 -1.15 16.93
CA VAL A 57 22.91 -0.84 18.27
C VAL A 57 22.39 -1.83 19.30
N ALA A 58 21.06 -2.02 19.39
CA ALA A 58 20.41 -2.79 20.45
C ALA A 58 20.83 -4.25 20.48
N VAL A 59 20.83 -4.93 19.32
CA VAL A 59 21.22 -6.34 19.24
C VAL A 59 22.69 -6.51 19.61
N THR A 60 23.55 -5.59 19.18
CA THR A 60 24.98 -5.60 19.50
C THR A 60 25.21 -5.38 21.00
N ALA A 61 24.57 -4.36 21.58
CA ALA A 61 24.66 -4.03 23.00
C ALA A 61 24.18 -5.20 23.88
N ALA A 62 23.07 -5.84 23.50
CA ALA A 62 22.54 -7.01 24.19
C ALA A 62 23.52 -8.19 24.21
N VAL A 63 24.20 -8.46 23.10
CA VAL A 63 25.16 -9.57 23.01
C VAL A 63 26.46 -9.28 23.77
N LEU A 64 26.88 -8.01 23.80
CA LEU A 64 28.07 -7.55 24.53
C LEU A 64 27.80 -7.22 26.01
N ASN A 65 26.55 -7.33 26.47
CA ASN A 65 26.08 -6.92 27.80
C ASN A 65 26.40 -5.45 28.13
N ASP A 66 26.31 -4.56 27.15
CA ASP A 66 26.47 -3.12 27.33
C ASP A 66 25.14 -2.50 27.83
N SER A 67 25.03 -2.37 29.14
CA SER A 67 23.84 -1.85 29.81
C SER A 67 23.50 -0.41 29.46
N GLU A 68 24.50 0.44 29.20
CA GLU A 68 24.26 1.84 28.85
C GLU A 68 23.62 1.94 27.47
N SER A 69 24.23 1.27 26.48
CA SER A 69 23.70 1.22 25.12
C SER A 69 22.32 0.53 25.06
N MET A 70 22.07 -0.49 25.89
CA MET A 70 20.74 -1.10 26.01
C MET A 70 19.68 -0.10 26.53
N ALA A 71 20.00 0.71 27.53
CA ALA A 71 19.08 1.72 28.04
C ALA A 71 18.79 2.82 27.01
N GLN A 72 19.81 3.26 26.28
CA GLN A 72 19.66 4.26 25.21
C GLN A 72 18.76 3.75 24.07
N THR A 73 19.00 2.51 23.62
CA THR A 73 18.22 1.90 22.53
C THR A 73 16.80 1.52 22.94
N ALA A 74 16.55 1.23 24.22
CA ALA A 74 15.20 1.10 24.76
C ALA A 74 14.40 2.42 24.69
N ALA A 75 15.06 3.57 24.96
CA ALA A 75 14.43 4.87 24.79
C ALA A 75 14.15 5.20 23.31
N GLU A 76 15.09 4.88 22.41
CA GLU A 76 14.90 5.02 20.97
C GLU A 76 13.81 4.07 20.43
N PHE A 77 13.69 2.85 20.97
CA PHE A 77 12.62 1.92 20.60
C PHE A 77 11.24 2.53 20.81
N ARG A 78 11.02 3.21 21.95
CA ARG A 78 9.74 3.88 22.24
C ARG A 78 9.42 4.99 21.23
N ARG A 79 10.43 5.72 20.75
CA ARG A 79 10.26 6.69 19.67
C ARG A 79 9.92 6.02 18.34
N ASN A 80 10.60 4.93 18.02
CA ASN A 80 10.41 4.19 16.78
C ASN A 80 9.03 3.53 16.70
N ALA A 81 8.50 3.06 17.84
CA ALA A 81 7.13 2.54 17.91
C ALA A 81 6.08 3.62 17.53
N ASP A 82 6.34 4.89 17.84
CA ASP A 82 5.51 6.05 17.47
C ASP A 82 5.58 6.42 15.98
N PHE A 83 6.37 5.71 15.17
CA PHE A 83 6.38 5.92 13.70
C PHE A 83 5.18 5.26 13.02
N PHE A 84 4.62 4.22 13.65
CA PHE A 84 3.38 3.59 13.22
C PHE A 84 2.19 4.45 13.63
N GLN A 85 1.16 4.45 12.79
CA GLN A 85 -0.13 5.05 13.12
C GLN A 85 -0.80 4.31 14.28
N PRO A 86 -1.74 4.95 15.01
CA PRO A 86 -2.45 4.30 16.11
C PRO A 86 -3.12 2.97 15.73
N ASP A 87 -3.64 2.84 14.51
CA ASP A 87 -4.21 1.60 13.95
C ASP A 87 -3.15 0.54 13.53
N GLY A 88 -1.87 0.86 13.62
CA GLY A 88 -0.74 0.01 13.21
C GLY A 88 -0.37 0.11 11.73
N SER A 89 -1.05 0.93 10.94
CA SER A 89 -0.62 1.24 9.57
C SER A 89 0.67 2.08 9.56
N PHE A 90 1.38 2.10 8.43
CA PHE A 90 2.68 2.75 8.33
C PHE A 90 2.72 3.68 7.11
N GLY A 91 2.99 4.97 7.34
CA GLY A 91 2.80 6.00 6.31
C GLY A 91 3.75 5.93 5.12
N GLU A 92 4.86 5.21 5.21
CA GLU A 92 5.83 5.07 4.11
C GLU A 92 5.35 4.12 3.01
N SER A 93 4.97 2.90 3.39
CA SER A 93 4.30 1.89 2.56
C SER A 93 4.07 0.62 3.38
N LEU A 94 3.27 -0.31 2.86
CA LEU A 94 3.05 -1.64 3.44
C LEU A 94 4.39 -2.40 3.66
N GLN A 95 5.25 -2.37 2.65
CA GLN A 95 6.53 -3.08 2.64
C GLN A 95 7.56 -2.42 3.57
N TYR A 96 7.64 -1.09 3.59
CA TYR A 96 8.53 -0.38 4.51
C TYR A 96 8.08 -0.47 5.97
N GLY A 97 6.77 -0.58 6.21
CA GLY A 97 6.26 -0.92 7.53
C GLY A 97 6.76 -2.29 8.02
N ASN A 98 6.93 -3.27 7.12
CA ASN A 98 7.46 -4.59 7.51
C ASN A 98 8.94 -4.51 7.88
N TYR A 99 9.68 -3.66 7.17
CA TYR A 99 11.09 -3.45 7.44
C TYR A 99 11.30 -2.78 8.81
N ALA A 100 10.49 -1.76 9.12
CA ALA A 100 10.45 -1.14 10.45
C ALA A 100 10.03 -2.16 11.53
N ALA A 101 8.96 -2.94 11.31
CA ALA A 101 8.50 -3.94 12.26
C ALA A 101 9.53 -5.04 12.52
N SER A 102 10.23 -5.52 11.49
CA SER A 102 11.31 -6.51 11.62
C SER A 102 12.44 -5.98 12.53
N ALA A 103 12.81 -4.71 12.38
CA ALA A 103 13.81 -4.09 13.24
C ALA A 103 13.33 -3.92 14.70
N LEU A 104 12.04 -3.60 14.91
CA LEU A 104 11.43 -3.55 16.25
C LEU A 104 11.40 -4.93 16.91
N VAL A 105 11.05 -5.98 16.17
CA VAL A 105 11.09 -7.38 16.65
C VAL A 105 12.49 -7.75 17.15
N LEU A 106 13.51 -7.53 16.32
CA LEU A 106 14.91 -7.83 16.69
C LEU A 106 15.37 -7.03 17.90
N THR A 107 15.05 -5.74 17.94
CA THR A 107 15.39 -4.86 19.07
C THR A 107 14.75 -5.37 20.37
N ARG A 108 13.43 -5.61 20.36
CA ARG A 108 12.71 -6.01 21.57
C ARG A 108 13.10 -7.40 22.04
N GLU A 109 13.23 -8.40 21.15
CA GLU A 109 13.70 -9.74 21.54
C GLU A 109 15.11 -9.69 22.16
N ALA A 110 16.04 -8.95 21.56
CA ALA A 110 17.41 -8.86 22.07
C ALA A 110 17.46 -8.23 23.47
N LEU A 111 16.76 -7.10 23.67
CA LEU A 111 16.71 -6.39 24.95
C LEU A 111 15.99 -7.20 26.03
N VAL A 112 14.80 -7.74 25.75
CA VAL A 112 14.00 -8.48 26.73
C VAL A 112 14.68 -9.78 27.16
N ARG A 113 15.37 -10.47 26.25
CA ARG A 113 16.10 -11.69 26.60
C ARG A 113 17.26 -11.42 27.57
N ARG A 114 17.89 -10.25 27.47
CA ARG A 114 18.99 -9.84 28.36
C ARG A 114 18.49 -9.18 29.65
N GLN A 115 17.41 -8.42 29.56
CA GLN A 115 16.79 -7.71 30.68
C GLN A 115 15.26 -7.94 30.65
N PRO A 116 14.76 -9.04 31.24
CA PRO A 116 13.34 -9.40 31.17
C PRO A 116 12.36 -8.32 31.65
N ALA A 117 12.79 -7.48 32.60
CA ALA A 117 11.99 -6.35 33.09
C ALA A 117 11.57 -5.37 31.98
N LEU A 118 12.38 -5.22 30.92
CA LEU A 118 12.06 -4.34 29.78
C LEU A 118 10.82 -4.79 29.00
N ALA A 119 10.33 -6.02 29.19
CA ALA A 119 9.12 -6.50 28.53
C ALA A 119 7.89 -5.62 28.82
N ALA A 120 7.81 -5.06 30.04
CA ALA A 120 6.74 -4.17 30.47
C ALA A 120 6.90 -2.73 29.96
N GLU A 121 8.11 -2.32 29.59
CA GLU A 121 8.43 -0.95 29.15
C GLU A 121 8.44 -0.78 27.63
N LEU A 122 8.70 -1.85 26.89
CA LEU A 122 8.82 -1.85 25.43
C LEU A 122 7.47 -2.24 24.80
N PRO A 123 6.71 -1.28 24.26
CA PRO A 123 5.35 -1.52 23.82
C PRO A 123 5.28 -2.39 22.56
N LEU A 124 4.25 -3.25 22.50
CA LEU A 124 3.86 -3.98 21.28
C LEU A 124 2.97 -3.12 20.36
N ALA A 125 2.13 -2.27 20.96
CA ALA A 125 1.33 -1.30 20.24
C ALA A 125 2.14 -0.03 19.94
N PRO A 126 1.83 0.69 18.84
CA PRO A 126 0.78 0.38 17.88
C PRO A 126 1.21 -0.59 16.77
N TRP A 127 2.51 -0.86 16.60
CA TRP A 127 3.06 -1.60 15.45
C TRP A 127 2.57 -3.05 15.32
N ILE A 128 2.12 -3.70 16.40
CA ILE A 128 1.45 -5.02 16.33
C ILE A 128 0.17 -4.99 15.47
N GLY A 129 -0.53 -3.85 15.43
CA GLY A 129 -1.74 -3.65 14.63
C GLY A 129 -1.51 -3.74 13.13
N LYS A 130 -0.25 -3.61 12.67
CA LYS A 130 0.14 -3.73 11.27
C LYS A 130 -0.38 -5.00 10.61
N VAL A 131 -0.49 -6.10 11.34
CA VAL A 131 -0.97 -7.37 10.77
C VAL A 131 -2.41 -7.30 10.26
N ARG A 132 -3.22 -6.38 10.80
CA ARG A 132 -4.56 -6.08 10.27
C ARG A 132 -4.46 -5.47 8.87
N ASN A 133 -3.53 -4.53 8.68
CA ASN A 133 -3.24 -3.95 7.38
C ASN A 133 -2.66 -5.02 6.43
N ASP A 134 -1.76 -5.89 6.90
CA ASP A 134 -1.19 -6.96 6.06
C ASP A 134 -2.24 -7.94 5.54
N ALA A 135 -3.17 -8.36 6.41
CA ALA A 135 -4.30 -9.19 5.98
C ALA A 135 -5.23 -8.42 5.04
N ALA A 136 -5.52 -7.15 5.34
CA ALA A 136 -6.36 -6.30 4.52
C ALA A 136 -5.72 -5.98 3.16
N ALA A 137 -4.39 -5.95 3.03
CA ALA A 137 -3.69 -5.62 1.79
C ALA A 137 -3.39 -6.85 0.91
N LEU A 138 -3.49 -8.07 1.44
CA LEU A 138 -3.27 -9.30 0.67
C LEU A 138 -4.37 -9.48 -0.38
N LEU A 139 -4.00 -9.43 -1.66
CA LEU A 139 -4.93 -9.54 -2.80
C LEU A 139 -5.16 -11.02 -3.15
N HIS A 140 -4.09 -11.75 -3.46
CA HIS A 140 -4.15 -13.16 -3.83
C HIS A 140 -2.75 -13.79 -3.79
N THR A 141 -2.67 -15.11 -4.05
CA THR A 141 -1.43 -15.87 -4.16
C THR A 141 -1.47 -16.68 -5.45
N GLN A 142 -0.49 -16.50 -6.34
CA GLN A 142 -0.38 -17.26 -7.58
C GLN A 142 1.07 -17.32 -8.07
N PRO A 143 1.44 -18.29 -8.93
CA PRO A 143 2.72 -18.28 -9.62
C PRO A 143 2.94 -16.97 -10.39
N LEU A 144 4.20 -16.57 -10.57
CA LEU A 144 4.58 -15.39 -11.36
C LEU A 144 5.62 -15.81 -12.38
N ALA A 145 5.43 -15.50 -13.66
CA ALA A 145 6.46 -15.82 -14.64
C ALA A 145 7.71 -14.97 -14.39
N GLY A 146 8.87 -15.50 -14.78
CA GLY A 146 10.17 -14.90 -14.44
C GLY A 146 10.64 -15.19 -13.00
N TRP A 147 9.80 -15.82 -12.18
CA TRP A 147 10.17 -16.35 -10.87
C TRP A 147 10.09 -17.89 -10.87
N SER A 148 10.44 -18.52 -9.74
CA SER A 148 10.17 -19.94 -9.54
C SER A 148 8.66 -20.23 -9.73
N GLY A 149 8.29 -21.47 -10.08
CA GLY A 149 6.89 -21.91 -10.18
C GLY A 149 6.08 -21.83 -8.88
N ALA A 150 6.73 -21.35 -7.81
CA ALA A 150 6.21 -21.10 -6.49
C ALA A 150 5.07 -20.07 -6.46
N THR A 151 4.07 -20.28 -5.59
CA THR A 151 2.94 -19.36 -5.46
C THR A 151 3.31 -18.12 -4.66
N ARG A 152 3.39 -16.95 -5.29
CA ARG A 152 3.78 -15.70 -4.63
C ARG A 152 2.59 -14.86 -4.25
N ALA A 153 2.63 -14.28 -3.05
CA ALA A 153 1.65 -13.29 -2.63
C ALA A 153 1.69 -12.03 -3.51
N ARG A 154 0.51 -11.50 -3.83
CA ARG A 154 0.32 -10.15 -4.35
C ARG A 154 -0.42 -9.34 -3.32
N SER A 155 0.09 -8.15 -3.04
CA SER A 155 -0.50 -7.23 -2.08
C SER A 155 -0.63 -5.84 -2.68
N VAL A 156 -1.45 -5.00 -2.06
CA VAL A 156 -1.53 -3.57 -2.34
C VAL A 156 -0.13 -2.95 -2.24
N ASN A 157 0.26 -2.17 -3.25
CA ASN A 157 1.64 -1.71 -3.43
C ASN A 157 1.79 -0.20 -3.72
N PHE A 158 1.04 0.64 -2.99
CA PHE A 158 1.21 2.09 -3.03
C PHE A 158 2.54 2.56 -2.43
N GLY A 159 3.03 3.72 -2.88
CA GLY A 159 4.35 4.25 -2.53
C GLY A 159 5.51 3.34 -2.95
N ASP A 160 6.65 3.43 -2.26
CA ASP A 160 7.74 2.47 -2.48
C ASP A 160 7.34 1.10 -1.89
N SER A 161 6.56 0.33 -2.65
CA SER A 161 6.19 -1.05 -2.38
C SER A 161 6.18 -1.85 -3.67
N ALA A 162 6.70 -3.07 -3.64
CA ALA A 162 6.65 -3.96 -4.79
C ALA A 162 5.35 -4.77 -4.79
N ALA A 163 5.00 -5.35 -5.94
CA ALA A 163 3.78 -6.15 -6.06
C ALA A 163 3.87 -7.49 -5.31
N ILE A 164 5.06 -8.11 -5.25
CA ILE A 164 5.32 -9.27 -4.40
C ILE A 164 5.58 -8.77 -2.98
N TYR A 165 4.65 -9.07 -2.09
CA TYR A 165 4.84 -8.82 -0.67
C TYR A 165 4.10 -9.86 0.17
N ARG A 166 4.83 -10.43 1.13
CA ARG A 166 4.32 -11.09 2.32
C ARG A 166 5.06 -10.53 3.54
N PRO A 167 4.45 -10.41 4.73
CA PRO A 167 5.18 -10.00 5.92
C PRO A 167 6.25 -11.03 6.30
N SER A 168 7.35 -10.60 6.94
CA SER A 168 8.41 -11.53 7.38
C SER A 168 7.85 -12.57 8.35
N ALA A 169 8.29 -13.84 8.22
CA ALA A 169 7.81 -14.90 9.12
C ALA A 169 8.14 -14.60 10.59
N ASP A 170 9.33 -14.05 10.86
CA ASP A 170 9.73 -13.63 12.21
C ASP A 170 8.78 -12.57 12.77
N VAL A 171 8.31 -11.62 11.95
CA VAL A 171 7.33 -10.62 12.38
C VAL A 171 5.98 -11.26 12.69
N LEU A 172 5.48 -12.12 11.79
CA LEU A 172 4.19 -12.79 11.98
C LEU A 172 4.19 -13.68 13.22
N LEU A 173 5.22 -14.52 13.40
CA LEU A 173 5.30 -15.41 14.55
C LEU A 173 5.63 -14.67 15.84
N TYR A 174 6.36 -13.56 15.78
CA TYR A 174 6.55 -12.72 16.96
C TYR A 174 5.22 -12.12 17.42
N ILE A 175 4.42 -11.57 16.50
CA ILE A 175 3.08 -11.06 16.82
C ILE A 175 2.20 -12.19 17.36
N ALA A 176 2.21 -13.36 16.70
CA ALA A 176 1.42 -14.51 17.11
C ALA A 176 1.79 -15.05 18.51
N ALA A 177 3.08 -15.06 18.86
CA ALA A 177 3.55 -15.57 20.15
C ALA A 177 3.47 -14.53 21.27
N ARG A 178 3.96 -13.31 21.04
CA ARG A 178 4.06 -12.26 22.06
C ARG A 178 2.77 -11.46 22.23
N GLY A 179 1.93 -11.40 21.20
CA GLY A 179 0.62 -10.75 21.25
C GLY A 179 -0.48 -11.60 21.84
N ARG A 180 -0.28 -12.90 22.04
CA ARG A 180 -1.34 -13.89 22.34
C ARG A 180 -2.25 -13.49 23.51
N GLU A 181 -1.70 -12.93 24.57
CA GLU A 181 -2.43 -12.60 25.80
C GLU A 181 -3.16 -11.25 25.71
N HIS A 182 -2.49 -10.20 25.22
CA HIS A 182 -3.00 -8.83 25.25
C HIS A 182 -3.57 -8.34 23.90
N HIS A 183 -3.24 -9.02 22.81
CA HIS A 183 -3.66 -8.71 21.43
C HIS A 183 -4.07 -9.99 20.68
N PRO A 184 -5.05 -10.77 21.19
CA PRO A 184 -5.36 -12.09 20.67
C PRO A 184 -5.86 -12.08 19.22
N ARG A 185 -6.54 -11.02 18.78
CA ARG A 185 -7.03 -10.87 17.40
C ARG A 185 -5.87 -10.71 16.43
N GLU A 186 -4.94 -9.80 16.73
CA GLU A 186 -3.73 -9.57 15.94
C GLU A 186 -2.85 -10.82 15.93
N ALA A 187 -2.69 -11.48 17.09
CA ALA A 187 -1.91 -12.70 17.22
C ALA A 187 -2.46 -13.85 16.36
N GLY A 188 -3.78 -14.09 16.40
CA GLY A 188 -4.40 -15.14 15.59
C GLY A 188 -4.41 -14.83 14.10
N LEU A 189 -4.58 -13.56 13.73
CA LEU A 189 -4.47 -13.14 12.34
C LEU A 189 -3.05 -13.30 11.80
N ALA A 190 -2.04 -12.96 12.60
CA ALA A 190 -0.63 -13.17 12.26
C ALA A 190 -0.31 -14.65 12.05
N ARG A 191 -0.84 -15.52 12.91
CA ARG A 191 -0.72 -16.98 12.74
C ARG A 191 -1.35 -17.43 11.42
N SER A 192 -2.56 -16.98 11.13
CA SER A 192 -3.28 -17.33 9.89
C SER A 192 -2.53 -16.89 8.63
N LEU A 193 -1.97 -15.68 8.63
CA LEU A 193 -1.12 -15.22 7.52
C LEU A 193 0.16 -16.06 7.38
N PHE A 194 0.80 -16.43 8.49
CA PHE A 194 1.97 -17.30 8.44
C PHE A 194 1.61 -18.66 7.83
N ASP A 195 0.55 -19.30 8.33
CA ASP A 195 0.10 -20.60 7.84
C ASP A 195 -0.25 -20.53 6.35
N ARG A 196 -0.86 -19.44 5.88
CA ARG A 196 -1.20 -19.24 4.47
C ARG A 196 0.00 -18.97 3.55
N LEU A 197 0.99 -18.20 4.01
CA LEU A 197 2.03 -17.64 3.14
C LEU A 197 3.37 -18.38 3.19
N TYR A 198 3.59 -19.21 4.21
CA TYR A 198 4.87 -19.87 4.46
C TYR A 198 4.78 -21.39 4.51
N THR A 199 3.67 -21.95 5.03
CA THR A 199 3.52 -23.41 5.16
C THR A 199 3.36 -24.15 3.82
N PRO A 200 2.61 -23.63 2.81
CA PRO A 200 2.42 -24.37 1.56
C PRO A 200 3.72 -24.60 0.79
N GLU A 201 4.66 -23.66 0.88
CA GLU A 201 5.92 -23.73 0.14
C GLU A 201 7.08 -23.10 0.93
N PRO A 202 7.66 -23.83 1.89
CA PRO A 202 8.71 -23.31 2.78
C PRO A 202 10.02 -22.98 2.06
N HIS A 203 10.24 -23.52 0.86
CA HIS A 203 11.44 -23.30 0.06
C HIS A 203 11.27 -22.19 -0.99
N GLN A 204 10.25 -21.33 -0.84
CA GLN A 204 10.03 -20.19 -1.71
C GLN A 204 11.14 -19.13 -1.52
N GLY A 205 12.21 -19.21 -2.32
CA GLY A 205 13.24 -18.19 -2.40
C GLY A 205 12.87 -17.00 -3.30
N PRO A 206 13.82 -16.14 -3.69
CA PRO A 206 15.22 -16.11 -3.25
C PRO A 206 15.38 -15.72 -1.77
N HIS A 207 16.08 -16.54 -1.00
CA HIS A 207 16.29 -16.35 0.44
C HIS A 207 17.30 -15.22 0.77
N ASP A 208 18.25 -14.97 -0.13
CA ASP A 208 19.28 -13.93 0.00
C ASP A 208 18.72 -12.50 -0.14
N ARG A 209 17.45 -12.35 -0.52
CA ARG A 209 16.79 -11.07 -0.78
C ARG A 209 15.79 -10.63 0.29
N ALA A 210 15.68 -11.36 1.40
CA ALA A 210 14.72 -11.07 2.46
C ALA A 210 14.85 -9.67 3.08
N SER A 211 16.08 -9.17 3.24
CA SER A 211 16.34 -7.89 3.92
C SER A 211 16.35 -6.67 2.99
N PHE A 212 17.03 -6.77 1.85
CA PHE A 212 17.24 -5.65 0.93
C PHE A 212 16.53 -5.78 -0.40
N GLY A 213 16.14 -6.98 -0.85
CA GLY A 213 15.25 -7.15 -2.01
C GLY A 213 13.77 -7.17 -1.62
N PHE A 214 13.49 -7.17 -0.30
CA PHE A 214 12.16 -7.26 0.30
C PHE A 214 11.35 -8.47 -0.16
N VAL A 215 12.03 -9.51 -0.64
CA VAL A 215 11.42 -10.82 -0.87
C VAL A 215 11.43 -11.57 0.47
N ASN A 216 10.53 -11.18 1.36
CA ASN A 216 10.56 -11.58 2.76
C ASN A 216 10.48 -13.10 2.94
N ASP A 217 11.12 -13.57 3.99
CA ASP A 217 11.38 -14.98 4.23
C ASP A 217 11.31 -15.36 5.72
N PHE A 218 11.59 -16.63 5.99
CA PHE A 218 11.92 -17.15 7.32
C PHE A 218 13.17 -16.49 7.89
N GLY A 219 13.16 -16.25 9.19
CA GLY A 219 14.34 -15.85 9.94
C GLY A 219 14.61 -16.81 11.09
N PHE A 220 15.68 -16.53 11.85
CA PHE A 220 16.13 -17.42 12.92
C PHE A 220 15.18 -17.46 14.12
N LEU A 221 14.31 -16.45 14.28
CA LEU A 221 13.32 -16.43 15.36
C LEU A 221 12.11 -17.32 15.04
N THR A 222 11.81 -17.56 13.77
CA THR A 222 10.69 -18.39 13.31
C THR A 222 10.61 -19.74 14.05
N PRO A 223 11.64 -20.62 14.04
CA PRO A 223 11.55 -21.91 14.72
C PRO A 223 11.41 -21.79 16.24
N LEU A 224 11.91 -20.69 16.84
CA LEU A 224 11.82 -20.45 18.28
C LEU A 224 10.42 -19.98 18.69
N LEU A 225 9.76 -19.19 17.85
CA LEU A 225 8.46 -18.58 18.15
C LEU A 225 7.27 -19.47 17.76
N LEU A 226 7.44 -20.33 16.76
CA LEU A 226 6.37 -21.19 16.24
C LEU A 226 5.65 -22.03 17.31
N PRO A 227 6.33 -22.68 18.28
CA PRO A 227 5.67 -23.46 19.33
C PRO A 227 4.84 -22.62 20.31
N HIS A 228 5.09 -21.30 20.36
CA HIS A 228 4.43 -20.38 21.28
C HIS A 228 3.33 -19.55 20.62
N ALA A 229 3.17 -19.65 19.29
CA ALA A 229 2.21 -18.88 18.53
C ALA A 229 0.76 -19.17 18.95
N ALA A 230 -0.10 -18.14 18.87
CA ALA A 230 -1.55 -18.27 19.03
C ALA A 230 -2.16 -19.19 17.97
N SER A 231 -3.41 -19.62 18.19
CA SER A 231 -4.22 -20.29 17.16
C SER A 231 -4.59 -19.32 16.05
N ALA A 232 -4.64 -19.82 14.81
CA ALA A 232 -5.01 -19.02 13.64
C ALA A 232 -6.46 -18.48 13.74
N LEU A 233 -6.66 -17.25 13.29
CA LEU A 233 -7.97 -16.63 13.07
C LEU A 233 -8.08 -16.17 11.61
N SER A 234 -9.21 -16.44 10.97
CA SER A 234 -9.54 -15.84 9.68
C SER A 234 -9.70 -14.31 9.80
N PRO A 235 -9.61 -13.55 8.70
CA PRO A 235 -9.89 -12.11 8.72
C PRO A 235 -11.22 -11.76 9.37
N ALA A 236 -12.29 -12.51 9.07
CA ALA A 236 -13.62 -12.29 9.65
C ALA A 236 -13.64 -12.55 11.17
N GLU A 237 -13.03 -13.63 11.66
CA GLU A 237 -12.94 -13.93 13.10
C GLU A 237 -12.08 -12.91 13.86
N ALA A 238 -11.08 -12.31 13.20
CA ALA A 238 -10.29 -11.21 13.75
C ALA A 238 -11.00 -9.84 13.69
N GLY A 239 -12.23 -9.78 13.15
CA GLY A 239 -13.04 -8.59 13.02
C GLY A 239 -12.59 -7.64 11.92
N LEU A 240 -12.08 -8.16 10.79
CA LEU A 240 -11.88 -7.37 9.57
C LEU A 240 -13.16 -7.39 8.74
N GLY A 241 -13.74 -6.22 8.51
CA GLY A 241 -14.87 -6.04 7.59
C GLY A 241 -14.45 -6.21 6.13
N ASN A 242 -15.42 -6.13 5.21
CA ASN A 242 -15.11 -6.14 3.78
C ASN A 242 -14.53 -4.80 3.29
N ILE A 243 -14.68 -3.73 4.08
CA ILE A 243 -14.01 -2.46 3.88
C ILE A 243 -13.12 -2.15 5.09
N VAL A 244 -11.84 -1.87 4.82
CA VAL A 244 -10.85 -1.50 5.83
C VAL A 244 -10.19 -0.21 5.40
N ALA A 245 -10.39 0.85 6.19
CA ALA A 245 -9.68 2.12 6.05
C ALA A 245 -8.57 2.20 7.10
N THR A 246 -7.40 2.69 6.68
CA THR A 246 -6.23 2.86 7.54
C THR A 246 -5.94 4.32 7.82
N ASP A 247 -5.35 4.62 8.98
CA ASP A 247 -4.90 5.96 9.36
C ASP A 247 -3.79 6.47 8.43
N ALA A 248 -3.03 5.57 7.79
CA ALA A 248 -2.02 5.91 6.77
C ALA A 248 -2.65 6.32 5.42
N GLY A 249 -3.96 6.15 5.25
CA GLY A 249 -4.70 6.65 4.09
C GLY A 249 -4.90 5.64 2.96
N ASP A 250 -4.79 4.34 3.23
CA ASP A 250 -5.18 3.29 2.31
C ASP A 250 -6.56 2.75 2.70
N VAL A 251 -7.42 2.53 1.70
CA VAL A 251 -8.72 1.86 1.87
C VAL A 251 -8.78 0.63 0.99
N ILE A 252 -9.13 -0.52 1.57
CA ILE A 252 -9.30 -1.77 0.86
C ILE A 252 -10.75 -2.24 0.99
N ALA A 253 -11.45 -2.32 -0.14
CA ALA A 253 -12.82 -2.81 -0.26
C ALA A 253 -12.85 -4.15 -1.01
N ARG A 254 -13.59 -5.12 -0.49
CA ARG A 254 -13.78 -6.47 -1.05
C ARG A 254 -15.25 -6.79 -1.21
N ASP A 255 -15.58 -7.68 -2.13
CA ASP A 255 -16.94 -8.21 -2.24
C ASP A 255 -17.29 -9.15 -1.08
N SER A 256 -16.33 -9.96 -0.61
CA SER A 256 -16.47 -10.85 0.55
C SER A 256 -15.10 -11.37 1.05
N TRP A 257 -15.12 -12.15 2.14
CA TRP A 257 -13.98 -12.93 2.64
C TRP A 257 -14.26 -14.44 2.57
N PRO A 258 -13.49 -15.23 1.78
CA PRO A 258 -12.71 -14.79 0.62
C PRO A 258 -13.62 -14.21 -0.46
N GLY A 259 -13.06 -13.36 -1.33
CA GLY A 259 -13.82 -12.61 -2.34
C GLY A 259 -13.26 -12.79 -3.75
N ARG A 260 -14.06 -12.41 -4.75
CA ARG A 260 -13.65 -12.39 -6.15
C ARG A 260 -12.98 -11.07 -6.52
N THR A 261 -13.38 -9.97 -5.90
CA THR A 261 -12.97 -8.63 -6.30
C THR A 261 -12.41 -7.87 -5.11
N THR A 262 -11.27 -7.22 -5.33
CA THR A 262 -10.71 -6.30 -4.35
C THR A 262 -10.32 -5.01 -5.06
N LEU A 263 -10.84 -3.91 -4.53
CA LEU A 263 -10.49 -2.55 -4.87
C LEU A 263 -9.66 -1.99 -3.71
N ALA A 264 -8.45 -1.53 -4.00
CA ALA A 264 -7.66 -0.74 -3.05
C ALA A 264 -7.51 0.68 -3.58
N VAL A 265 -7.67 1.67 -2.70
CA VAL A 265 -7.62 3.10 -3.05
C VAL A 265 -6.67 3.80 -2.10
N ARG A 266 -5.81 4.65 -2.66
CA ARG A 266 -4.95 5.57 -1.92
C ARG A 266 -5.71 6.89 -1.73
N THR A 267 -6.06 7.26 -0.51
CA THR A 267 -6.89 8.46 -0.25
C THR A 267 -6.15 9.57 0.47
N GLY A 268 -5.29 9.19 1.41
CA GLY A 268 -4.88 10.06 2.53
C GLY A 268 -5.76 9.81 3.75
N GLY A 269 -5.21 10.02 4.94
CA GLY A 269 -5.86 9.67 6.20
C GLY A 269 -5.50 10.65 7.31
N ALA A 270 -5.29 10.13 8.52
CA ALA A 270 -4.79 10.92 9.63
C ALA A 270 -3.43 11.55 9.28
N PRO A 271 -3.02 12.63 9.99
CA PRO A 271 -1.67 13.14 9.92
C PRO A 271 -0.62 12.01 10.04
N LEU A 272 0.31 11.96 9.09
CA LEU A 272 1.27 10.88 8.90
C LEU A 272 2.42 10.96 9.89
N ARG A 273 2.72 9.81 10.50
CA ARG A 273 3.82 9.67 11.45
C ARG A 273 5.17 9.33 10.80
N SER A 274 5.17 8.92 9.54
CA SER A 274 6.37 8.62 8.73
C SER A 274 6.03 8.71 7.24
N ILE A 275 6.93 9.26 6.39
CA ILE A 275 6.57 9.68 5.01
C ILE A 275 7.68 9.55 3.94
N ALA A 276 8.81 8.88 4.21
CA ALA A 276 9.98 8.89 3.32
C ALA A 276 9.73 8.31 1.90
N HIS A 277 8.72 7.43 1.76
CA HIS A 277 8.51 6.58 0.59
C HIS A 277 7.18 6.84 -0.14
N LEU A 278 6.64 8.04 0.01
CA LEU A 278 5.40 8.46 -0.66
C LEU A 278 5.60 8.78 -2.15
N HIS A 279 4.56 8.51 -2.93
CA HIS A 279 4.45 8.82 -4.36
C HIS A 279 3.34 9.85 -4.60
N GLY A 280 3.24 10.36 -5.82
CA GLY A 280 2.12 11.20 -6.26
C GLY A 280 0.87 10.39 -6.60
N ASP A 281 0.50 9.42 -5.75
CA ASP A 281 -0.47 8.36 -6.01
C ASP A 281 -1.82 8.55 -5.29
N LEU A 282 -2.08 9.71 -4.67
CA LEU A 282 -3.40 9.98 -4.07
C LEU A 282 -4.51 9.89 -5.12
N LEU A 283 -5.64 9.33 -4.70
CA LEU A 283 -6.82 8.98 -5.50
C LEU A 283 -6.59 7.89 -6.56
N SER A 284 -5.41 7.25 -6.58
CA SER A 284 -5.13 6.07 -7.40
C SER A 284 -5.85 4.84 -6.86
N GLY A 285 -6.09 3.88 -7.75
CA GLY A 285 -6.75 2.61 -7.42
C GLY A 285 -6.05 1.39 -8.02
N ILE A 286 -6.02 0.30 -7.26
CA ILE A 286 -5.65 -1.05 -7.69
C ILE A 286 -6.92 -1.88 -7.73
N LEU A 287 -7.14 -2.61 -8.83
CA LEU A 287 -8.34 -3.43 -9.01
C LEU A 287 -7.95 -4.84 -9.42
N THR A 288 -8.35 -5.80 -8.59
CA THR A 288 -8.16 -7.23 -8.84
C THR A 288 -9.51 -7.94 -8.96
N HIS A 289 -9.60 -8.89 -9.89
CA HIS A 289 -10.75 -9.77 -10.05
C HIS A 289 -10.27 -11.21 -10.29
N ARG A 290 -10.85 -12.19 -9.59
CA ARG A 290 -10.52 -13.62 -9.71
C ARG A 290 -9.02 -13.89 -9.66
N ALA A 291 -8.36 -13.29 -8.67
CA ALA A 291 -6.91 -13.37 -8.47
C ALA A 291 -6.05 -12.83 -9.64
N GLU A 292 -6.58 -11.96 -10.50
CA GLU A 292 -5.81 -11.25 -11.52
C GLU A 292 -5.87 -9.73 -11.28
N GLY A 293 -4.72 -9.07 -11.33
CA GLY A 293 -4.64 -7.60 -11.24
C GLY A 293 -4.79 -6.96 -12.60
N LEU A 294 -5.80 -6.11 -12.77
CA LEU A 294 -6.10 -5.45 -14.05
C LEU A 294 -5.66 -3.99 -14.02
N LEU A 295 -6.09 -3.25 -12.99
CA LEU A 295 -5.52 -1.94 -12.64
C LEU A 295 -4.50 -2.16 -11.53
N VAL A 296 -3.30 -1.61 -11.71
CA VAL A 296 -2.16 -1.82 -10.80
C VAL A 296 -1.46 -0.51 -10.51
N ASP A 297 -0.62 -0.52 -9.48
CA ASP A 297 0.32 0.56 -9.20
C ASP A 297 1.74 0.14 -9.65
N ALA A 298 2.52 1.10 -10.13
CA ALA A 298 3.89 0.88 -10.60
C ALA A 298 4.77 0.30 -9.48
N GLY A 299 4.60 0.79 -8.25
CA GLY A 299 5.38 0.38 -7.09
C GLY A 299 6.82 0.88 -7.15
N HIS A 300 7.77 0.06 -6.69
CA HIS A 300 9.12 0.51 -6.35
C HIS A 300 10.23 -0.06 -7.24
N SER A 301 11.02 0.82 -7.87
CA SER A 301 12.31 0.50 -8.51
C SER A 301 13.51 0.73 -7.59
N CYS A 302 14.71 0.27 -7.98
CA CYS A 302 15.95 0.66 -7.31
C CYS A 302 16.10 2.19 -7.16
N TYR A 303 16.62 2.64 -6.01
CA TYR A 303 16.99 4.03 -5.76
C TYR A 303 18.02 4.62 -6.73
N ARG A 304 18.81 3.75 -7.36
CA ARG A 304 19.84 4.12 -8.34
C ARG A 304 19.32 4.04 -9.78
N ASN A 305 18.08 3.62 -9.98
CA ASN A 305 17.49 3.55 -11.30
C ASN A 305 16.94 4.92 -11.70
N HIS A 306 17.27 5.37 -12.91
CA HIS A 306 16.77 6.60 -13.52
C HIS A 306 15.24 6.64 -13.66
N ASP A 307 14.58 5.47 -13.73
CA ASP A 307 13.12 5.36 -13.83
C ASP A 307 12.40 5.75 -12.52
N ARG A 308 13.10 5.85 -11.39
CA ARG A 308 12.47 6.10 -10.08
C ARG A 308 11.57 7.33 -10.03
N GLU A 309 12.00 8.42 -10.68
CA GLU A 309 11.19 9.64 -10.66
C GLU A 309 9.93 9.51 -11.55
N LEU A 310 9.93 8.59 -12.52
CA LEU A 310 8.72 8.23 -13.26
C LEU A 310 7.77 7.41 -12.39
N ASP A 311 8.30 6.44 -11.64
CA ASP A 311 7.49 5.58 -10.76
C ASP A 311 6.79 6.38 -9.66
N ARG A 312 7.43 7.45 -9.16
CA ARG A 312 6.88 8.35 -8.14
C ARG A 312 5.93 9.41 -8.71
N ALA A 313 5.91 9.63 -10.02
CA ALA A 313 5.20 10.73 -10.63
C ALA A 313 3.71 10.41 -10.77
N THR A 314 2.85 11.40 -10.44
CA THR A 314 1.39 11.31 -10.60
C THR A 314 0.93 10.80 -11.97
N ALA A 315 1.68 11.14 -13.02
CA ALA A 315 1.39 10.74 -14.40
C ALA A 315 1.53 9.23 -14.67
N ASN A 316 2.00 8.45 -13.69
CA ASN A 316 2.22 7.01 -13.79
C ASN A 316 1.23 6.18 -12.94
N HIS A 317 0.36 6.82 -12.16
CA HIS A 317 -0.63 6.14 -11.31
C HIS A 317 -2.04 6.31 -11.89
N SER A 318 -3.00 5.51 -11.42
CA SER A 318 -4.40 5.54 -11.92
C SER A 318 -5.21 6.73 -11.35
N THR A 319 -4.70 7.95 -11.52
CA THR A 319 -5.21 9.22 -11.00
C THR A 319 -5.18 10.30 -12.10
N CYS A 320 -5.23 11.59 -11.73
CA CYS A 320 -5.20 12.71 -12.69
C CYS A 320 -3.92 13.54 -12.58
N THR A 321 -3.43 14.04 -13.71
CA THR A 321 -2.65 15.29 -13.75
C THR A 321 -3.49 16.42 -14.32
N PHE A 322 -3.04 17.65 -14.08
CA PHE A 322 -3.69 18.85 -14.58
C PHE A 322 -2.72 19.72 -15.37
N ALA A 323 -3.24 20.52 -16.29
CA ALA A 323 -2.46 21.55 -16.96
C ALA A 323 -3.18 22.88 -16.89
N ALA A 324 -2.47 23.94 -16.50
CA ALA A 324 -2.96 25.31 -16.45
C ALA A 324 -2.06 26.22 -17.28
N GLN A 325 -2.61 27.32 -17.81
CA GLN A 325 -1.79 28.36 -18.42
C GLN A 325 -1.14 29.23 -17.34
N ASN A 326 0.17 29.45 -17.45
CA ASN A 326 0.89 30.38 -16.60
C ASN A 326 0.67 31.84 -17.07
N THR A 327 1.28 32.80 -16.39
CA THR A 327 1.18 34.24 -16.72
C THR A 327 1.71 34.60 -18.11
N THR A 328 2.51 33.73 -18.74
CA THR A 328 3.03 33.92 -20.11
C THR A 328 2.19 33.19 -21.16
N GLY A 329 1.06 32.59 -20.78
CA GLY A 329 0.20 31.79 -21.66
C GLY A 329 0.73 30.38 -22.00
N ALA A 330 1.85 29.96 -21.41
CA ALA A 330 2.41 28.63 -21.60
C ALA A 330 1.73 27.62 -20.68
N TRP A 331 1.52 26.40 -21.18
CA TRP A 331 0.94 25.31 -20.39
C TRP A 331 1.96 24.76 -19.40
N GLN A 332 1.59 24.73 -18.11
CA GLN A 332 2.34 24.12 -17.04
C GLN A 332 1.59 22.89 -16.52
N GLN A 333 2.30 21.76 -16.43
CA GLN A 333 1.79 20.54 -15.83
C GLN A 333 1.80 20.64 -14.30
N ILE A 334 0.76 20.10 -13.68
CA ILE A 334 0.53 20.09 -12.23
C ILE A 334 0.33 18.63 -11.83
N GLY A 335 1.33 18.10 -11.12
CA GLY A 335 1.26 16.82 -10.43
C GLY A 335 1.12 17.01 -8.92
N GLN A 336 0.99 15.91 -8.20
CA GLN A 336 0.91 15.94 -6.74
C GLN A 336 2.27 16.28 -6.12
N ARG A 337 2.22 17.03 -5.03
CA ARG A 337 3.33 17.35 -4.15
C ARG A 337 3.30 16.43 -2.95
N LEU A 338 4.49 16.16 -2.39
CA LEU A 338 4.65 15.36 -1.19
C LEU A 338 4.74 16.26 0.05
N PRO A 339 4.25 15.80 1.22
CA PRO A 339 4.39 16.54 2.46
C PRO A 339 5.85 16.67 2.91
N ALA A 340 6.10 17.65 3.79
CA ALA A 340 7.42 17.84 4.39
C ALA A 340 7.76 16.71 5.38
N GLN A 341 9.04 16.33 5.43
CA GLN A 341 9.54 15.25 6.31
C GLN A 341 9.32 15.58 7.80
N ARG A 342 8.76 14.62 8.55
CA ARG A 342 8.69 14.65 10.01
C ARG A 342 10.09 14.41 10.59
N ARG A 343 10.46 15.16 11.63
CA ARG A 343 11.78 15.06 12.28
C ARG A 343 11.68 14.76 13.77
N ILE A 344 12.82 14.43 14.37
CA ILE A 344 13.05 14.36 15.81
C ILE A 344 13.26 15.79 16.33
N ASN A 345 12.55 16.14 17.39
CA ASN A 345 12.79 17.37 18.13
C ASN A 345 13.99 17.15 19.08
N ARG A 346 15.15 17.70 18.73
CA ARG A 346 16.38 17.56 19.54
C ARG A 346 16.29 18.22 20.92
N ALA A 347 15.43 19.23 21.10
CA ALA A 347 15.29 19.91 22.39
C ALA A 347 14.50 19.08 23.40
N THR A 348 13.50 18.33 22.93
CA THR A 348 12.66 17.48 23.80
C THR A 348 13.07 16.00 23.76
N GLY A 349 13.91 15.61 22.81
CA GLY A 349 14.28 14.21 22.56
C GLY A 349 13.13 13.35 22.05
N GLY A 350 12.01 13.95 21.64
CA GLY A 350 10.81 13.28 21.13
C GLY A 350 10.58 13.51 19.63
N ASN A 351 9.58 12.84 19.06
CA ASN A 351 9.19 13.07 17.67
C ASN A 351 8.45 14.41 17.51
N GLN A 352 8.64 15.12 16.40
CA GLN A 352 7.77 16.25 16.04
C GLN A 352 6.32 15.77 15.84
N PRO A 353 5.33 16.70 15.84
CA PRO A 353 3.96 16.34 15.49
C PRO A 353 3.87 15.63 14.13
N PRO A 354 2.90 14.71 13.94
CA PRO A 354 2.62 14.11 12.63
C PRO A 354 2.32 15.18 11.57
N VAL A 355 2.60 14.87 10.30
CA VAL A 355 2.52 15.82 9.17
C VAL A 355 1.25 15.59 8.34
N PRO A 356 0.63 16.62 7.72
CA PRO A 356 -0.55 16.42 6.88
C PRO A 356 -0.30 15.45 5.72
N SER A 357 -1.27 14.58 5.43
CA SER A 357 -1.23 13.60 4.32
C SER A 357 -1.48 14.23 2.94
N LEU A 358 -1.92 15.49 2.87
CA LEU A 358 -2.34 16.24 1.66
C LEU A 358 -3.55 15.66 0.89
N GLY A 359 -3.96 14.42 1.19
CA GLY A 359 -5.25 13.85 0.81
C GLY A 359 -6.14 13.59 2.02
N ARG A 360 -7.44 13.46 1.80
CA ARG A 360 -8.42 13.24 2.86
C ARG A 360 -9.36 12.11 2.48
N LEU A 361 -9.54 11.16 3.40
CA LEU A 361 -10.66 10.24 3.37
C LEU A 361 -11.91 10.96 3.86
N LEU A 362 -12.94 11.01 3.03
CA LEU A 362 -14.25 11.57 3.37
C LEU A 362 -15.25 10.49 3.77
N LEU A 363 -15.15 9.30 3.14
CA LEU A 363 -15.99 8.14 3.48
C LEU A 363 -15.29 6.84 3.10
N ALA A 364 -15.44 5.83 3.96
CA ALA A 364 -15.29 4.42 3.62
C ALA A 364 -16.46 3.66 4.24
N ALA A 365 -17.45 3.25 3.44
CA ALA A 365 -18.67 2.61 3.94
C ALA A 365 -19.16 1.48 3.04
N GLU A 366 -19.97 0.59 3.61
CA GLU A 366 -20.70 -0.45 2.88
C GLU A 366 -22.17 -0.51 3.29
N VAL A 367 -23.05 -0.76 2.32
CA VAL A 367 -24.48 -1.04 2.51
C VAL A 367 -24.91 -2.08 1.47
N GLY A 368 -25.34 -3.25 1.93
CA GLY A 368 -25.71 -4.35 1.04
C GLY A 368 -24.58 -4.75 0.09
N GLU A 369 -24.82 -4.68 -1.22
CA GLU A 369 -23.81 -4.98 -2.25
C GLU A 369 -22.92 -3.78 -2.60
N PHE A 370 -23.19 -2.59 -2.07
CA PHE A 370 -22.45 -1.36 -2.37
C PHE A 370 -21.33 -1.13 -1.36
N ARG A 371 -20.14 -0.82 -1.86
CA ARG A 371 -19.05 -0.22 -1.09
C ARG A 371 -18.59 1.06 -1.73
N ALA A 372 -18.45 2.12 -0.94
CA ALA A 372 -18.05 3.43 -1.40
C ALA A 372 -16.81 3.92 -0.66
N VAL A 373 -15.87 4.46 -1.42
CA VAL A 373 -14.72 5.22 -0.93
C VAL A 373 -14.79 6.62 -1.53
N VAL A 374 -14.91 7.63 -0.69
CA VAL A 374 -14.90 9.04 -1.13
C VAL A 374 -13.66 9.70 -0.57
N ALA A 375 -12.88 10.35 -1.43
CA ALA A 375 -11.65 11.01 -1.03
C ALA A 375 -11.40 12.29 -1.83
N GLU A 376 -10.56 13.17 -1.27
CA GLU A 376 -10.28 14.50 -1.79
C GLU A 376 -8.78 14.79 -1.70
N ALA A 377 -8.17 15.35 -2.76
CA ALA A 377 -6.72 15.54 -2.83
C ALA A 377 -6.25 16.86 -3.45
N SER A 378 -7.10 17.89 -3.55
CA SER A 378 -6.74 19.19 -4.14
C SER A 378 -5.51 19.80 -3.47
N ALA A 379 -5.36 19.65 -2.15
CA ALA A 379 -4.20 20.17 -1.42
C ALA A 379 -2.85 19.60 -1.89
N ALA A 380 -2.84 18.38 -2.43
CA ALA A 380 -1.62 17.79 -3.02
C ALA A 380 -1.23 18.47 -4.34
N TYR A 381 -2.18 18.98 -5.11
CA TYR A 381 -1.92 19.73 -6.34
C TYR A 381 -1.72 21.22 -6.06
N GLY A 382 -2.50 21.76 -5.11
CA GLY A 382 -2.75 23.16 -4.78
C GLY A 382 -3.13 24.02 -5.98
N GLU A 383 -2.85 25.33 -5.91
CA GLU A 383 -3.38 26.29 -6.89
C GLU A 383 -3.10 25.91 -8.36
N PRO A 384 -4.09 26.06 -9.27
CA PRO A 384 -5.41 26.68 -9.05
C PRO A 384 -6.52 25.69 -8.64
N LEU A 385 -6.18 24.46 -8.22
CA LEU A 385 -7.18 23.46 -7.85
C LEU A 385 -7.78 23.78 -6.48
N GLN A 386 -9.11 23.81 -6.43
CA GLN A 386 -9.89 24.04 -5.20
C GLN A 386 -10.48 22.72 -4.68
N GLU A 387 -10.91 21.85 -5.59
CA GLU A 387 -11.44 20.53 -5.28
C GLU A 387 -10.95 19.52 -6.31
N PHE A 388 -10.46 18.38 -5.83
CA PHE A 388 -10.40 17.16 -6.63
C PHE A 388 -10.89 16.02 -5.74
N ARG A 389 -12.19 15.75 -5.84
CA ARG A 389 -12.87 14.68 -5.14
C ARG A 389 -13.09 13.49 -6.08
N ARG A 390 -12.76 12.30 -5.61
CA ARG A 390 -13.02 11.04 -6.32
C ARG A 390 -13.84 10.11 -5.44
N CYS A 391 -14.93 9.59 -6.00
CA CYS A 391 -15.74 8.54 -5.41
C CYS A 391 -15.49 7.23 -6.15
N TRP A 392 -14.96 6.22 -5.48
CA TRP A 392 -14.92 4.85 -5.98
C TRP A 392 -16.09 4.07 -5.39
N ILE A 393 -16.94 3.51 -6.24
CA ILE A 393 -18.17 2.85 -5.83
C ILE A 393 -18.20 1.45 -6.45
N MET A 394 -17.98 0.43 -5.63
CA MET A 394 -18.06 -0.96 -6.04
C MET A 394 -19.49 -1.49 -5.84
N GLY A 395 -20.08 -1.99 -6.92
CA GLY A 395 -21.38 -2.68 -6.94
C GLY A 395 -21.18 -4.18 -7.13
N GLY A 396 -21.45 -4.96 -6.07
CA GLY A 396 -21.24 -6.40 -6.07
C GLY A 396 -19.77 -6.76 -6.34
N SER A 397 -19.54 -7.79 -7.17
CA SER A 397 -18.18 -8.24 -7.54
C SER A 397 -17.77 -7.84 -8.96
N GLN A 398 -18.63 -7.19 -9.74
CA GLN A 398 -18.41 -7.03 -11.19
C GLN A 398 -18.38 -5.58 -11.65
N THR A 399 -18.83 -4.64 -10.83
CA THR A 399 -19.02 -3.26 -11.27
C THR A 399 -18.28 -2.29 -10.34
N VAL A 400 -17.60 -1.32 -10.93
CA VAL A 400 -17.01 -0.18 -10.21
C VAL A 400 -17.32 1.10 -10.98
N PHE A 401 -17.91 2.09 -10.31
CA PHE A 401 -18.01 3.45 -10.82
C PHE A 401 -16.97 4.34 -10.16
N VAL A 402 -16.34 5.21 -10.95
CA VAL A 402 -15.43 6.25 -10.47
C VAL A 402 -16.01 7.59 -10.85
N VAL A 403 -16.42 8.38 -9.86
CA VAL A 403 -16.98 9.71 -10.06
C VAL A 403 -15.97 10.76 -9.63
N ASP A 404 -15.47 11.52 -10.60
CA ASP A 404 -14.53 12.61 -10.36
C ASP A 404 -15.27 13.94 -10.38
N ARG A 405 -15.10 14.72 -9.31
CA ARG A 405 -15.51 16.11 -9.22
C ARG A 405 -14.27 16.98 -9.11
N ILE A 406 -14.09 17.88 -10.06
CA ILE A 406 -12.92 18.76 -10.12
C ILE A 406 -13.42 20.22 -10.18
N VAL A 407 -12.91 21.07 -9.30
CA VAL A 407 -13.18 22.51 -9.26
C VAL A 407 -11.85 23.27 -9.18
N SER A 408 -11.73 24.34 -9.96
CA SER A 408 -10.52 25.14 -10.04
C SER A 408 -10.83 26.62 -10.21
N ALA A 409 -10.00 27.48 -9.61
CA ALA A 409 -10.13 28.94 -9.67
C ALA A 409 -9.85 29.50 -11.08
N ALA A 410 -9.09 28.75 -11.89
CA ALA A 410 -8.79 29.06 -13.28
C ALA A 410 -9.06 27.84 -14.18
N PRO A 411 -9.25 28.03 -15.49
CA PRO A 411 -9.43 26.91 -16.41
C PRO A 411 -8.21 26.00 -16.42
N VAL A 412 -8.44 24.70 -16.17
CA VAL A 412 -7.42 23.65 -16.27
C VAL A 412 -7.89 22.53 -17.19
N ARG A 413 -6.96 21.85 -17.86
CA ARG A 413 -7.20 20.58 -18.54
C ARG A 413 -6.87 19.43 -17.60
N ALA A 414 -7.80 18.51 -17.39
CA ALA A 414 -7.51 17.23 -16.74
C ALA A 414 -6.95 16.21 -17.73
N THR A 415 -6.03 15.38 -17.24
CA THR A 415 -5.64 14.13 -17.89
C THR A 415 -5.83 12.97 -16.92
N TRP A 416 -6.72 12.05 -17.25
CA TRP A 416 -6.93 10.81 -16.50
C TRP A 416 -5.92 9.76 -16.95
N HIS A 417 -5.33 9.07 -16.00
CA HIS A 417 -4.37 8.00 -16.22
C HIS A 417 -4.96 6.67 -15.72
N TRP A 418 -4.74 5.60 -16.46
CA TRP A 418 -5.10 4.23 -16.08
C TRP A 418 -3.93 3.31 -16.37
N LEU A 419 -3.30 2.80 -15.31
CA LEU A 419 -2.17 1.88 -15.41
C LEU A 419 -2.67 0.43 -15.42
N LEU A 420 -2.54 -0.22 -16.56
CA LEU A 420 -2.92 -1.61 -16.77
C LEU A 420 -1.74 -2.55 -16.58
N ASN A 421 -2.02 -3.73 -16.04
CA ASN A 421 -1.03 -4.79 -15.85
C ASN A 421 -0.66 -5.47 -17.17
N ASN A 422 0.51 -5.14 -17.71
CA ASN A 422 1.08 -5.77 -18.91
C ASN A 422 2.35 -6.57 -18.61
N ARG A 423 2.45 -7.11 -17.38
CA ARG A 423 3.53 -8.04 -17.03
C ARG A 423 3.60 -9.16 -18.06
N GLU A 424 4.80 -9.57 -18.42
CA GLU A 424 5.01 -10.71 -19.33
C GLU A 424 4.41 -10.49 -20.72
N ALA A 425 4.08 -9.24 -21.09
CA ALA A 425 3.37 -8.88 -22.33
C ALA A 425 2.05 -9.65 -22.54
N ALA A 426 1.39 -10.08 -21.45
CA ALA A 426 0.18 -10.91 -21.51
C ALA A 426 -1.13 -10.11 -21.44
N LEU A 427 -1.09 -8.78 -21.59
CA LEU A 427 -2.30 -7.96 -21.72
C LEU A 427 -2.80 -7.93 -23.17
N GLU A 428 -4.01 -8.41 -23.41
CA GLU A 428 -4.76 -8.06 -24.62
C GLU A 428 -5.50 -6.75 -24.38
N LEU A 429 -5.02 -5.66 -24.97
CA LEU A 429 -5.64 -4.34 -24.89
C LEU A 429 -6.29 -3.96 -26.22
N LYS A 430 -7.60 -3.72 -26.20
CA LYS A 430 -8.36 -3.16 -27.31
C LYS A 430 -8.92 -1.80 -26.93
N LEU A 431 -8.64 -0.81 -27.75
CA LEU A 431 -9.16 0.55 -27.59
C LEU A 431 -10.30 0.77 -28.56
N PHE A 432 -11.36 1.41 -28.10
CA PHE A 432 -12.46 1.84 -28.93
C PHE A 432 -12.65 3.34 -28.67
N PRO A 433 -11.88 4.19 -29.38
CA PRO A 433 -12.08 5.63 -29.30
C PRO A 433 -13.53 6.00 -29.64
N PRO A 434 -14.06 7.07 -29.04
CA PRO A 434 -13.34 7.98 -28.15
C PRO A 434 -13.33 7.54 -26.67
N ASP A 435 -14.14 6.57 -26.27
CA ASP A 435 -14.68 6.54 -24.91
C ASP A 435 -14.42 5.25 -24.13
N ARG A 436 -13.84 4.20 -24.71
CA ARG A 436 -13.68 2.94 -23.96
C ARG A 436 -12.47 2.11 -24.32
N LEU A 437 -12.09 1.25 -23.39
CA LEU A 437 -11.10 0.20 -23.57
C LEU A 437 -11.63 -1.14 -23.07
N VAL A 438 -11.05 -2.21 -23.58
CA VAL A 438 -11.20 -3.58 -23.08
C VAL A 438 -9.80 -4.16 -22.88
N ALA A 439 -9.52 -4.55 -21.64
CA ALA A 439 -8.30 -5.21 -21.21
C ALA A 439 -8.61 -6.66 -20.83
N ARG A 440 -7.84 -7.63 -21.33
CA ARG A 440 -7.95 -9.03 -20.92
C ARG A 440 -6.59 -9.57 -20.55
N ARG A 441 -6.54 -10.36 -19.47
CA ARG A 441 -5.33 -11.00 -18.98
C ARG A 441 -5.72 -12.26 -18.21
N ASN A 442 -5.01 -13.38 -18.44
CA ASN A 442 -5.16 -14.63 -17.69
C ASN A 442 -6.63 -15.09 -17.47
N GLY A 443 -7.46 -14.98 -18.51
CA GLY A 443 -8.87 -15.39 -18.44
C GLY A 443 -9.82 -14.40 -17.76
N VAL A 444 -9.31 -13.24 -17.32
CA VAL A 444 -10.08 -12.15 -16.70
C VAL A 444 -10.16 -10.96 -17.67
N GLY A 445 -11.32 -10.31 -17.72
CA GLY A 445 -11.59 -9.14 -18.55
C GLY A 445 -12.00 -7.93 -17.71
N LEU A 446 -11.51 -6.76 -18.11
CA LEU A 446 -11.92 -5.44 -17.66
C LEU A 446 -12.39 -4.63 -18.88
N LYS A 447 -13.52 -3.95 -18.76
CA LYS A 447 -13.94 -2.96 -19.74
C LYS A 447 -14.26 -1.66 -19.02
N LEU A 448 -13.61 -0.59 -19.46
CA LEU A 448 -13.69 0.74 -18.87
C LEU A 448 -14.28 1.69 -19.91
N PHE A 449 -15.30 2.43 -19.49
CA PHE A 449 -15.95 3.50 -20.24
C PHE A 449 -15.64 4.84 -19.57
N HIS A 450 -15.36 5.85 -20.37
CA HIS A 450 -14.98 7.20 -19.94
C HIS A 450 -16.00 8.21 -20.48
N SER A 451 -16.71 8.91 -19.58
CA SER A 451 -17.76 9.85 -19.97
C SER A 451 -17.25 11.26 -20.30
N GLY A 452 -15.98 11.57 -20.03
CA GLY A 452 -15.44 12.95 -20.15
C GLY A 452 -15.05 13.37 -21.55
N GLY A 453 -15.06 12.45 -22.52
CA GLY A 453 -14.62 12.70 -23.89
C GLY A 453 -13.11 12.97 -23.97
N GLY A 454 -12.71 13.87 -24.87
CA GLY A 454 -11.30 14.24 -25.05
C GLY A 454 -10.49 13.26 -25.91
N GLN A 455 -9.17 13.44 -25.87
CA GLN A 455 -8.25 12.66 -26.68
C GLN A 455 -7.73 11.46 -25.90
N LEU A 456 -7.99 10.27 -26.44
CA LEU A 456 -7.40 9.02 -25.98
C LEU A 456 -5.96 8.89 -26.50
N GLN A 457 -4.99 8.76 -25.59
CA GLN A 457 -3.58 8.50 -25.90
C GLN A 457 -3.20 7.14 -25.31
N SER A 458 -2.73 6.21 -26.16
CA SER A 458 -2.49 4.84 -25.71
C SER A 458 -1.79 3.94 -26.74
N PRO A 459 -1.14 2.85 -26.27
CA PRO A 459 -0.61 2.67 -24.93
C PRO A 459 0.76 3.35 -24.83
N MET A 460 1.02 4.05 -23.72
CA MET A 460 2.40 4.44 -23.38
C MET A 460 3.03 3.35 -22.53
N HIS A 461 4.29 3.04 -22.82
CA HIS A 461 5.05 2.11 -21.99
C HIS A 461 5.27 2.70 -20.61
N SER A 462 4.89 1.93 -19.60
CA SER A 462 5.18 2.15 -18.20
C SER A 462 5.85 0.89 -17.63
N ARG A 463 6.17 0.89 -16.35
CA ARG A 463 6.77 -0.22 -15.62
C ARG A 463 5.88 -0.58 -14.45
N VAL A 464 5.83 -1.87 -14.17
CA VAL A 464 5.27 -2.41 -12.93
C VAL A 464 6.27 -3.38 -12.36
N HIS A 465 6.63 -3.18 -11.11
CA HIS A 465 7.70 -3.88 -10.43
C HIS A 465 7.17 -5.07 -9.62
N ASP A 466 7.86 -6.20 -9.70
CA ASP A 466 7.52 -7.40 -8.94
C ASP A 466 8.16 -7.38 -7.56
N ALA A 467 9.45 -7.03 -7.51
CA ALA A 467 10.22 -6.93 -6.29
C ALA A 467 11.22 -5.78 -6.42
N TYR A 468 11.62 -5.21 -5.29
CA TYR A 468 12.73 -4.26 -5.29
C TYR A 468 14.05 -5.00 -5.48
N HIS A 469 14.98 -4.35 -6.17
CA HIS A 469 16.35 -4.83 -6.26
C HIS A 469 17.32 -3.71 -5.88
N PRO A 470 18.40 -3.99 -5.13
CA PRO A 470 19.36 -2.94 -4.79
C PRO A 470 20.12 -2.45 -6.02
N LEU A 471 20.33 -3.26 -7.04
CA LEU A 471 20.99 -2.88 -8.30
C LEU A 471 19.95 -2.59 -9.39
N PRO A 472 20.12 -1.50 -10.19
CA PRO A 472 19.22 -1.20 -11.31
C PRO A 472 19.13 -2.34 -12.32
N GLY A 473 17.94 -2.56 -12.87
CA GLY A 473 17.65 -3.60 -13.86
C GLY A 473 17.76 -5.02 -13.31
N GLY A 474 17.85 -5.19 -12.00
CA GLY A 474 17.95 -6.52 -11.38
C GLY A 474 16.65 -7.31 -11.45
N PRO A 475 16.69 -8.62 -11.13
CA PRO A 475 15.50 -9.46 -11.18
C PRO A 475 14.41 -8.94 -10.25
N GLY A 476 13.20 -8.80 -10.79
CA GLY A 476 12.05 -8.21 -10.12
C GLY A 476 11.77 -6.76 -10.48
N GLU A 477 12.72 -6.03 -11.06
CA GLU A 477 12.44 -4.72 -11.62
C GLU A 477 11.61 -4.83 -12.91
N GLY A 478 10.62 -3.94 -13.04
CA GLY A 478 9.75 -3.89 -14.20
C GLY A 478 10.52 -3.58 -15.48
N ALA A 479 10.32 -4.39 -16.51
CA ALA A 479 10.77 -4.08 -17.87
C ALA A 479 9.95 -2.93 -18.45
N SER A 480 10.53 -2.17 -19.38
CA SER A 480 9.77 -1.19 -20.15
C SER A 480 8.59 -1.87 -20.85
N GLY A 481 7.39 -1.35 -20.65
CA GLY A 481 6.15 -1.93 -21.18
C GLY A 481 5.52 -3.00 -20.30
N SER A 482 6.08 -3.35 -19.14
CA SER A 482 5.39 -4.23 -18.17
C SER A 482 4.15 -3.55 -17.55
N GLY A 483 4.06 -2.23 -17.66
CA GLY A 483 2.84 -1.45 -17.48
C GLY A 483 2.36 -0.88 -18.80
N ALA A 484 1.05 -0.91 -19.03
CA ALA A 484 0.42 -0.24 -20.16
C ALA A 484 -0.41 0.95 -19.66
N LEU A 485 0.06 2.16 -19.93
CA LEU A 485 -0.59 3.37 -19.46
C LEU A 485 -1.53 3.93 -20.55
N VAL A 486 -2.80 4.08 -20.20
CA VAL A 486 -3.83 4.69 -21.04
C VAL A 486 -4.17 6.07 -20.48
N ARG A 487 -4.29 7.07 -21.35
CA ARG A 487 -4.64 8.44 -20.95
C ARG A 487 -5.83 9.00 -21.71
N TRP A 488 -6.70 9.70 -21.00
CA TRP A 488 -7.71 10.59 -21.58
C TRP A 488 -7.37 12.02 -21.19
N THR A 489 -7.19 12.91 -22.18
CA THR A 489 -6.93 14.33 -21.94
C THR A 489 -8.10 15.17 -22.45
N GLU A 490 -8.61 16.08 -21.62
CA GLU A 490 -9.65 17.01 -22.04
C GLU A 490 -9.18 17.88 -23.22
N ALA A 491 -10.07 18.09 -24.20
CA ALA A 491 -9.79 18.98 -25.33
C ALA A 491 -9.74 20.45 -24.89
N GLU A 492 -10.58 20.82 -23.93
CA GLU A 492 -10.78 22.19 -23.45
C GLU A 492 -10.46 22.30 -21.97
N ALA A 493 -9.91 23.45 -21.56
CA ALA A 493 -9.73 23.75 -20.15
C ALA A 493 -11.04 24.25 -19.54
N LYS A 494 -11.36 23.79 -18.33
CA LYS A 494 -12.60 24.12 -17.62
C LYS A 494 -12.31 24.53 -16.18
N CYS A 495 -13.23 25.26 -15.56
CA CYS A 495 -13.18 25.56 -14.11
C CYS A 495 -13.96 24.56 -13.27
N GLU A 496 -14.83 23.79 -13.91
CA GLU A 496 -15.75 22.89 -13.23
C GLU A 496 -16.10 21.70 -14.13
N ARG A 497 -16.09 20.49 -13.56
CA ARG A 497 -16.54 19.26 -14.24
C ARG A 497 -16.85 18.15 -13.25
N THR A 498 -17.75 17.27 -13.69
CA THR A 498 -18.04 15.99 -13.03
C THR A 498 -17.98 14.90 -14.09
N ILE A 499 -17.10 13.90 -13.92
CA ILE A 499 -16.84 12.84 -14.90
C ILE A 499 -17.09 11.47 -14.27
N VAL A 500 -17.62 10.54 -15.05
CA VAL A 500 -17.82 9.14 -14.68
C VAL A 500 -16.91 8.24 -15.49
N HIS A 501 -16.23 7.34 -14.79
CA HIS A 501 -15.64 6.16 -15.40
C HIS A 501 -16.40 4.94 -14.90
N ALA A 502 -16.96 4.17 -15.83
CA ALA A 502 -17.72 2.97 -15.52
C ALA A 502 -16.87 1.75 -15.87
N ILE A 503 -16.56 0.92 -14.89
CA ILE A 503 -15.68 -0.24 -15.01
C ILE A 503 -16.48 -1.50 -14.74
N CYS A 504 -16.39 -2.47 -15.64
CA CYS A 504 -16.94 -3.80 -15.44
C CYS A 504 -15.85 -4.87 -15.49
N LEU A 505 -16.08 -5.95 -14.75
CA LEU A 505 -15.16 -7.06 -14.51
C LEU A 505 -15.89 -8.38 -14.76
N ASP A 506 -15.29 -9.25 -15.58
CA ASP A 506 -15.86 -10.56 -15.86
C ASP A 506 -14.76 -11.51 -16.38
N GLU A 507 -15.17 -12.68 -16.87
CA GLU A 507 -14.33 -13.57 -17.67
C GLU A 507 -13.95 -12.86 -18.97
N ALA A 508 -12.75 -13.17 -19.46
CA ALA A 508 -12.19 -12.58 -20.68
C ALA A 508 -13.15 -12.63 -21.88
N GLY A 509 -13.90 -13.73 -22.04
CA GLY A 509 -14.92 -13.84 -23.09
C GLY A 509 -16.19 -13.04 -22.78
N ALA A 510 -16.71 -13.19 -21.56
CA ALA A 510 -17.98 -12.59 -21.14
C ALA A 510 -17.96 -11.06 -21.04
N ILE A 511 -16.78 -10.44 -20.89
CA ILE A 511 -16.65 -8.98 -20.79
C ILE A 511 -17.20 -8.24 -22.02
N ALA A 512 -17.30 -8.90 -23.17
CA ALA A 512 -17.89 -8.31 -24.37
C ALA A 512 -19.39 -8.01 -24.21
N GLY A 513 -20.11 -8.75 -23.37
CA GLY A 513 -21.55 -8.61 -23.13
C GLY A 513 -21.94 -7.54 -22.13
N TRP A 514 -20.99 -6.73 -21.66
CA TRP A 514 -21.26 -5.57 -20.82
C TRP A 514 -21.46 -4.31 -21.67
N HIS A 515 -22.55 -3.59 -21.41
CA HIS A 515 -22.93 -2.38 -22.13
C HIS A 515 -22.98 -1.18 -21.18
N TYR A 516 -22.76 0.00 -21.75
CA TYR A 516 -22.79 1.26 -21.04
C TYR A 516 -23.81 2.18 -21.69
N HIS A 517 -24.64 2.80 -20.86
CA HIS A 517 -25.65 3.75 -21.26
C HIS A 517 -25.47 5.04 -20.46
N ALA A 518 -25.57 6.17 -21.16
CA ALA A 518 -25.57 7.49 -20.54
C ALA A 518 -26.76 8.26 -21.13
N ASP A 519 -27.70 8.64 -20.28
CA ASP A 519 -28.91 9.35 -20.65
C ASP A 519 -29.32 10.35 -19.55
N ALA A 520 -30.52 10.94 -19.69
CA ALA A 520 -31.03 11.91 -18.71
C ALA A 520 -31.29 11.29 -17.32
N ALA A 521 -31.41 9.96 -17.21
CA ALA A 521 -31.59 9.24 -15.95
C ALA A 521 -30.26 8.87 -15.29
N GLY A 522 -29.11 9.15 -15.93
CA GLY A 522 -27.78 8.96 -15.38
C GLY A 522 -26.93 8.01 -16.21
N PHE A 523 -26.15 7.18 -15.53
CA PHE A 523 -25.17 6.27 -16.10
C PHE A 523 -25.49 4.84 -15.70
N ALA A 524 -25.47 3.91 -16.66
CA ALA A 524 -25.77 2.51 -16.42
C ALA A 524 -24.70 1.57 -16.99
N LEU A 525 -24.48 0.46 -16.29
CA LEU A 525 -23.74 -0.71 -16.74
C LEU A 525 -24.65 -1.92 -16.68
N ASP A 526 -24.98 -2.49 -17.82
CA ASP A 526 -25.78 -3.71 -17.89
C ASP A 526 -25.03 -4.88 -18.52
N ALA A 527 -25.43 -6.08 -18.12
CA ALA A 527 -25.01 -7.34 -18.70
C ALA A 527 -26.21 -8.29 -18.69
N PRO A 528 -27.04 -8.31 -19.75
CA PRO A 528 -28.27 -9.10 -19.80
C PRO A 528 -28.02 -10.60 -19.54
N ALA A 529 -26.92 -11.14 -20.09
CA ALA A 529 -26.52 -12.53 -19.87
C ALA A 529 -26.08 -12.85 -18.43
N ARG A 530 -25.77 -11.83 -17.62
CA ARG A 530 -25.49 -11.95 -16.19
C ARG A 530 -26.68 -11.58 -15.31
N ALA A 531 -27.79 -11.13 -15.91
CA ALA A 531 -28.94 -10.57 -15.21
C ALA A 531 -28.51 -9.46 -14.23
N ARG A 532 -27.71 -8.51 -14.71
CA ARG A 532 -27.23 -7.35 -13.94
C ARG A 532 -27.50 -6.05 -14.70
N ASP A 533 -27.98 -5.03 -13.99
CA ASP A 533 -28.11 -3.64 -14.47
C ASP A 533 -27.86 -2.70 -13.28
N TRP A 534 -26.69 -2.06 -13.29
CA TRP A 534 -26.24 -1.12 -12.26
C TRP A 534 -26.35 0.29 -12.77
N ARG A 535 -26.92 1.18 -11.95
CA ARG A 535 -27.15 2.58 -12.32
C ARG A 535 -26.64 3.53 -11.25
N ILE A 536 -26.06 4.64 -11.72
CA ILE A 536 -25.77 5.80 -10.88
C ILE A 536 -26.40 7.07 -11.47
N ALA A 537 -26.94 7.91 -10.61
CA ALA A 537 -27.42 9.25 -10.96
C ALA A 537 -26.96 10.23 -9.88
N PHE A 538 -26.68 11.47 -10.26
CA PHE A 538 -26.20 12.45 -9.29
C PHE A 538 -26.62 13.87 -9.62
N ASP A 539 -26.65 14.72 -8.59
CA ASP A 539 -26.83 16.16 -8.76
C ASP A 539 -25.62 16.81 -9.44
N ALA A 540 -25.75 18.08 -9.87
CA ALA A 540 -24.69 18.76 -10.61
C ALA A 540 -23.33 18.81 -9.85
N ALA A 541 -23.38 18.88 -8.52
CA ALA A 541 -22.20 18.92 -7.66
C ALA A 541 -21.66 17.52 -7.29
N ALA A 542 -22.35 16.46 -7.71
CA ALA A 542 -22.19 15.07 -7.27
C ALA A 542 -22.13 14.92 -5.74
N GLN A 543 -22.88 15.76 -5.03
CA GLN A 543 -23.00 15.74 -3.56
C GLN A 543 -24.03 14.72 -3.08
N ARG A 544 -24.94 14.33 -3.96
CA ARG A 544 -25.84 13.18 -3.81
C ARG A 544 -25.70 12.28 -5.04
N ILE A 545 -25.40 11.01 -4.81
CA ILE A 545 -25.28 9.95 -5.82
C ILE A 545 -26.24 8.82 -5.46
N GLU A 546 -27.26 8.62 -6.29
CA GLU A 546 -28.19 7.50 -6.18
C GLU A 546 -27.60 6.26 -6.86
N LEU A 547 -27.63 5.13 -6.16
CA LEU A 547 -27.09 3.85 -6.61
C LEU A 547 -28.21 2.84 -6.70
N ARG A 548 -28.31 2.12 -7.83
CA ARG A 548 -29.35 1.09 -8.02
C ARG A 548 -28.80 -0.13 -8.74
N GLU A 549 -29.21 -1.31 -8.30
CA GLU A 549 -29.15 -2.55 -9.04
C GLU A 549 -30.59 -2.94 -9.35
N THR A 550 -31.00 -2.82 -10.62
CA THR A 550 -32.43 -2.85 -10.99
C THR A 550 -32.99 -4.27 -11.10
N VAL A 551 -32.15 -5.29 -11.20
CA VAL A 551 -32.58 -6.69 -11.39
C VAL A 551 -32.86 -7.37 -10.06
N GLY A 552 -31.94 -7.26 -9.11
CA GLY A 552 -32.03 -7.70 -7.73
C GLY A 552 -32.69 -6.69 -6.79
N GLY A 553 -32.93 -5.45 -7.24
CA GLY A 553 -33.70 -4.44 -6.51
C GLY A 553 -32.94 -3.76 -5.38
N ALA A 554 -31.60 -3.82 -5.37
CA ALA A 554 -30.79 -3.13 -4.37
C ALA A 554 -30.70 -1.64 -4.68
N SER A 555 -30.74 -0.79 -3.67
CA SER A 555 -30.52 0.64 -3.81
C SER A 555 -29.81 1.22 -2.60
N ALA A 556 -29.00 2.24 -2.82
CA ALA A 556 -28.37 3.03 -1.78
C ALA A 556 -28.22 4.48 -2.25
N VAL A 557 -27.97 5.38 -1.31
CA VAL A 557 -27.66 6.78 -1.58
C VAL A 557 -26.35 7.13 -0.90
N LEU A 558 -25.39 7.58 -1.70
CA LEU A 558 -24.16 8.20 -1.23
C LEU A 558 -24.37 9.72 -1.22
N ALA A 559 -24.39 10.35 -0.06
CA ALA A 559 -24.69 11.78 0.04
C ALA A 559 -23.87 12.49 1.12
N VAL A 560 -23.66 13.78 0.91
CA VAL A 560 -23.17 14.70 1.93
C VAL A 560 -24.34 15.32 2.69
N ASP A 561 -24.23 15.42 4.00
CA ASP A 561 -25.23 16.10 4.83
C ASP A 561 -24.95 17.61 4.96
N ALA A 562 -25.77 18.29 5.77
CA ALA A 562 -25.61 19.73 6.01
C ALA A 562 -24.34 20.10 6.78
N ALA A 563 -23.72 19.16 7.50
CA ALA A 563 -22.46 19.35 8.20
C ALA A 563 -21.25 19.15 7.27
N GLY A 564 -21.45 18.63 6.06
CA GLY A 564 -20.38 18.29 5.13
C GLY A 564 -19.89 16.84 5.28
N ASP A 565 -20.58 16.03 6.09
CA ASP A 565 -20.21 14.64 6.34
C ASP A 565 -20.85 13.72 5.31
N TRP A 566 -20.05 12.82 4.75
CA TRP A 566 -20.51 11.85 3.77
C TRP A 566 -21.12 10.63 4.46
N SER A 567 -22.16 10.08 3.86
CA SER A 567 -22.82 8.85 4.31
C SER A 567 -23.25 8.00 3.13
N LEU A 568 -23.30 6.68 3.35
CA LEU A 568 -23.89 5.71 2.45
C LEU A 568 -25.06 5.06 3.20
N GLY A 569 -26.29 5.23 2.70
CA GLY A 569 -27.52 4.81 3.36
C GLY A 569 -28.53 4.14 2.45
#